data_AF-A0A841HL65-F1
#
_entry.id   AF-A0A841HL65-F1
#
_cell.length_a   1.000
_cell.length_b   1.000
_cell.length_c   1.000
_cell.angle_alpha   90.00
_cell.angle_beta   90.00
_cell.angle_gamma   90.00
#
_symmetry.space_group_name_H-M   'P 1'
#
loop_
_entity.id
_entity.type
_entity.pdbx_description
1 polymer ?
#
loop_
_entity_poly.entity_id
_entity_poly.type
_entity_poly.pdbx_seq_one_letter_code
_entity_poly.pdbx_strand_id
1 'polypeptide(L)' 'MAQPAQVTQMWPDAWAQWRDEVVAVIRADFPEVLQDVGLDDIDWEAWRPLYDRGHSPQVAVDHAFARDL' A
#
# COMPACT_ATOMS: atom_id res chain seq x y z
N MET A 1 -9.99 -30.92 28.69
CA MET A 1 -10.73 -29.81 28.05
C MET A 1 -9.69 -28.89 27.43
N ALA A 2 -9.51 -28.93 26.12
CA ALA A 2 -8.53 -28.07 25.44
C ALA A 2 -9.19 -26.72 25.14
N GLN A 3 -8.62 -25.63 25.66
CA GLN A 3 -9.07 -24.27 25.33
C GLN A 3 -8.73 -23.92 23.86
N PRO A 4 -9.57 -23.12 23.19
CA PRO A 4 -9.37 -22.77 21.79
C PRO A 4 -8.14 -21.88 21.64
N ALA A 5 -7.21 -22.26 20.76
CA ALA A 5 -6.18 -21.35 20.31
C ALA A 5 -6.87 -20.13 19.69
N GLN A 6 -6.70 -18.97 20.32
CA GLN A 6 -7.15 -17.70 19.80
C GLN A 6 -6.44 -17.46 18.47
N VAL A 7 -7.12 -17.78 17.37
CA VAL A 7 -6.76 -17.23 16.07
C VAL A 7 -7.26 -15.79 16.09
N THR A 8 -6.55 -14.92 16.81
CA THR A 8 -6.55 -13.49 16.53
C THR A 8 -5.85 -13.35 15.19
N GLN A 9 -6.55 -13.76 14.13
CA GLN A 9 -6.21 -13.37 12.77
C GLN A 9 -6.51 -11.88 12.78
N MET A 10 -5.50 -11.09 13.10
CA MET A 10 -5.45 -9.68 12.73
C MET A 10 -5.47 -9.70 11.21
N TRP A 11 -6.66 -9.85 10.61
CA TRP A 11 -6.81 -9.57 9.20
C TRP A 11 -6.34 -8.13 9.05
N PRO A 12 -5.23 -7.89 8.33
CA PRO A 12 -4.83 -6.52 8.07
C PRO A 12 -6.04 -5.85 7.43
N ASP A 13 -6.41 -4.69 7.96
CA ASP A 13 -7.40 -3.83 7.35
C ASP A 13 -7.04 -3.73 5.85
N ALA A 14 -7.98 -3.99 4.95
CA ALA A 14 -7.69 -4.14 3.54
C ALA A 14 -6.98 -2.89 2.96
N TRP A 15 -7.24 -1.72 3.57
CA TRP A 15 -6.55 -0.48 3.26
C TRP A 15 -5.12 -0.43 3.85
N ALA A 16 -4.88 -0.94 5.05
CA ALA A 16 -3.52 -1.12 5.57
C ALA A 16 -2.67 -2.05 4.70
N GLN A 17 -3.24 -3.19 4.26
CA GLN A 17 -2.54 -4.10 3.34
C GLN A 17 -2.22 -3.42 2.01
N TRP A 18 -3.21 -2.73 1.42
CA TRP A 18 -3.02 -2.05 0.15
C TRP A 18 -1.93 -0.98 0.19
N ARG A 19 -1.82 -0.21 1.29
CA ARG A 19 -0.76 0.79 1.46
C ARG A 19 0.64 0.17 1.55
N ASP A 20 0.76 -0.97 2.23
CA ASP A 20 2.02 -1.71 2.31
C ASP A 20 2.45 -2.21 0.92
N GLU A 21 1.50 -2.74 0.14
CA GLU A 21 1.73 -3.15 -1.24
C GLU A 21 2.12 -1.98 -2.14
N VAL A 22 1.50 -0.79 -1.97
CA VAL A 22 1.90 0.42 -2.69
C VAL A 22 3.37 0.77 -2.42
N VAL A 23 3.78 0.82 -1.16
CA VAL A 23 5.18 1.10 -0.79
C VAL A 23 6.12 0.07 -1.39
N ALA A 24 5.75 -1.22 -1.34
CA ALA A 24 6.54 -2.28 -1.94
C ALA A 24 6.71 -2.10 -3.46
N VAL A 25 5.64 -1.73 -4.17
CA VAL A 25 5.69 -1.44 -5.61
C VAL A 25 6.60 -0.24 -5.89
N ILE A 26 6.46 0.86 -5.16
CA ILE A 26 7.28 2.06 -5.35
C ILE A 26 8.77 1.73 -5.14
N ARG A 27 9.10 0.98 -4.09
CA ARG A 27 10.48 0.56 -3.81
C ARG A 27 11.04 -0.37 -4.88
N ALA A 28 10.19 -1.21 -5.48
CA ALA A 28 10.60 -2.11 -6.55
C ALA A 28 10.81 -1.39 -7.89
N ASP A 29 9.98 -0.38 -8.20
CA ASP A 29 10.01 0.36 -9.47
C ASP A 29 11.08 1.47 -9.46
N PHE A 30 11.31 2.10 -8.30
CA PHE A 30 12.27 3.20 -8.12
C PHE A 30 13.33 2.91 -7.04
N PRO A 31 14.07 1.80 -7.12
CA PRO A 31 15.00 1.37 -6.07
C PRO A 31 16.16 2.35 -5.85
N GLU A 32 16.52 3.18 -6.83
CA GLU A 32 17.63 4.13 -6.70
C GLU A 32 17.21 5.47 -6.11
N VAL A 33 15.93 5.86 -6.28
CA VAL A 33 15.42 7.20 -5.94
C VAL A 33 14.60 7.16 -4.64
N LEU A 34 13.86 6.08 -4.41
CA LEU A 34 12.85 5.98 -3.33
C LEU A 34 13.08 4.79 -2.40
N GLN A 35 14.31 4.32 -2.24
CA GLN A 35 14.64 3.18 -1.37
C GLN A 35 14.18 3.32 0.09
N ASP A 36 14.14 4.55 0.61
CA ASP A 36 13.76 4.82 2.01
C ASP A 36 12.29 5.19 2.18
N VAL A 37 11.50 5.25 1.09
CA VAL A 37 10.09 5.67 1.16
C VAL A 37 9.31 4.79 2.12
N GLY A 38 8.74 5.39 3.14
CA GLY A 38 7.92 4.72 4.15
C GLY A 38 6.44 5.00 3.95
N LEU A 39 5.62 4.44 4.86
CA LEU A 39 4.21 4.79 4.91
C LEU A 39 4.00 6.26 5.28
N ASP A 40 4.90 6.90 6.03
CA ASP A 40 4.70 8.29 6.46
C ASP A 40 5.01 9.31 5.33
N ASP A 41 5.81 8.92 4.35
CA ASP A 41 6.24 9.77 3.23
C ASP A 41 5.17 9.96 2.14
N ILE A 42 4.12 9.13 2.16
CA ILE A 42 3.10 9.12 1.12
C ILE A 42 1.85 9.85 1.61
N ASP A 43 1.39 10.81 0.81
CA ASP A 43 0.14 11.52 1.06
C ASP A 43 -1.07 10.60 0.81
N TRP A 44 -1.43 9.78 1.79
CA TRP A 44 -2.49 8.80 1.65
C TRP A 44 -3.87 9.39 1.39
N GLU A 45 -4.09 10.66 1.72
CA GLU A 45 -5.32 11.38 1.41
C GLU A 45 -5.49 11.53 -0.11
N ALA A 46 -4.41 11.82 -0.85
CA ALA A 46 -4.41 11.83 -2.30
C ALA A 46 -4.61 10.43 -2.93
N TRP A 47 -4.19 9.35 -2.24
CA TRP A 47 -4.28 7.97 -2.74
C TRP A 47 -5.60 7.28 -2.40
N ARG A 48 -6.31 7.74 -1.36
CA ARG A 48 -7.57 7.15 -0.90
C ARG A 48 -8.65 7.04 -1.99
N PRO A 49 -8.84 8.02 -2.90
CA PRO A 49 -9.76 7.88 -4.03
C PRO A 49 -9.38 6.77 -5.01
N LEU A 50 -8.09 6.44 -5.15
CA LEU A 50 -7.65 5.35 -6.03
C LEU A 50 -8.03 3.98 -5.46
N TYR A 51 -7.86 3.83 -4.14
CA TYR A 51 -8.31 2.64 -3.43
C TYR A 51 -9.84 2.50 -3.44
N ASP A 52 -10.57 3.59 -3.20
CA ASP A 52 -12.05 3.58 -3.20
C ASP A 52 -12.63 3.19 -4.57
N ARG A 53 -11.95 3.57 -5.66
CA ARG A 53 -12.28 3.15 -7.02
C ARG A 53 -11.90 1.69 -7.33
N GLY A 54 -11.24 1.00 -6.40
CA GLY A 54 -10.80 -0.38 -6.56
C GLY A 54 -9.55 -0.56 -7.43
N HIS A 55 -8.71 0.47 -7.56
CA HIS A 55 -7.44 0.33 -8.28
C HIS A 55 -6.47 -0.57 -7.51
N SER A 56 -5.77 -1.43 -8.25
CA SER A 56 -4.64 -2.19 -7.71
C SER A 56 -3.50 -1.25 -7.32
N PRO A 57 -2.67 -1.60 -6.31
CA PRO A 57 -1.51 -0.81 -5.88
C PRO A 57 -0.62 -0.37 -7.05
N GLN A 58 -0.34 -1.29 -7.99
CA GLN A 58 0.51 -1.03 -9.14
C GLN A 58 -0.08 0.00 -10.11
N VAL A 59 -1.38 -0.05 -10.34
CA VAL A 59 -2.09 0.94 -11.17
C VAL A 59 -2.11 2.30 -10.47
N ALA A 60 -2.32 2.32 -9.15
CA ALA A 60 -2.28 3.57 -8.39
C ALA A 60 -0.89 4.23 -8.44
N VAL A 61 0.18 3.45 -8.32
CA VAL A 61 1.56 3.91 -8.51
C VAL A 61 1.77 4.45 -9.92
N ASP A 62 1.42 3.70 -10.95
CA ASP A 62 1.52 4.16 -12.34
C ASP A 62 0.78 5.49 -12.54
N HIS A 63 -0.46 5.63 -12.06
CA HIS A 63 -1.20 6.89 -12.15
C HIS A 63 -0.57 8.05 -11.36
N ALA A 64 0.05 7.78 -10.21
CA ALA A 64 0.68 8.79 -9.38
C ALA A 64 1.99 9.30 -10.01
N PHE A 65 2.78 8.41 -10.60
CA PHE A 65 4.10 8.72 -11.18
C PHE A 65 4.05 9.07 -12.68
N ALA A 66 3.08 8.57 -13.45
CA ALA A 66 2.91 8.91 -14.88
C ALA A 66 2.46 10.35 -15.11
N ARG A 67 1.99 11.03 -14.05
CA ARG A 67 1.47 12.40 -14.15
C ARG A 67 2.57 13.48 -14.17
N ASP A 68 3.85 13.07 -14.10
CA ASP A 68 5.02 13.96 -14.07
C ASP A 68 5.87 13.93 -15.37
N LEU A 69 5.40 13.27 -16.44
CA LEU A 69 6.05 13.28 -17.78
C LEU A 69 5.41 14.27 -18.76
#